data_AF-A0A1G2D084-F1
#
_entry.id   AF-A0A1G2D084-F1
#
_cell.length_a   1.000
_cell.length_b   1.000
_cell.length_c   1.000
_cell.angle_alpha   90.00
_cell.angle_beta   90.00
_cell.angle_gamma   90.00
#
_symmetry.space_group_name_H-M   'P 1'
#
loop_
_entity.id
_entity.type
_entity.pdbx_description
1 polymer ?
#
loop_
_entity_poly.entity_id
_entity_poly.type
_entity_poly.pdbx_seq_one_letter_code
_entity_poly.pdbx_strand_id
1 'polypeptide(L)' 'MKTKTHKSYAKRVKVTKTGKVLLRKPGINHFNAKESRSKQLIKKHRVDLPMSSKAKQRFLLGV' A
#
# COMPACT_ATOMS: atom_id res chain seq x y z
N MET A 1 3.53 24.96 -14.01
CA MET A 1 3.00 24.92 -12.62
C MET A 1 3.27 23.54 -12.04
N LYS A 2 3.86 23.42 -10.84
CA LYS A 2 4.22 22.12 -10.23
C LYS A 2 3.00 21.45 -9.60
N THR A 3 2.65 20.24 -10.03
CA THR A 3 1.55 19.47 -9.46
C THR A 3 1.90 18.97 -8.05
N LYS A 4 1.01 19.17 -7.08
CA LYS A 4 1.23 18.72 -5.70
C LYS A 4 1.07 17.20 -5.58
N THR A 5 1.98 16.56 -4.85
CA THR A 5 1.93 15.13 -4.57
C THR A 5 0.92 14.83 -3.46
N HIS A 6 0.20 13.71 -3.55
CA HIS A 6 -0.66 13.27 -2.46
C HIS A 6 0.16 12.64 -1.31
N LYS A 7 0.44 13.44 -0.27
CA LYS A 7 1.22 13.04 0.92
C LYS A 7 0.73 11.73 1.56
N SER A 8 -0.59 11.51 1.61
CA SER A 8 -1.17 10.30 2.19
C SER A 8 -0.77 9.05 1.43
N TYR A 9 -0.80 9.09 0.09
CA TYR A 9 -0.43 7.97 -0.78
C TYR A 9 1.08 7.77 -0.80
N ALA A 10 1.87 8.84 -0.96
CA ALA A 10 3.34 8.77 -0.96
C ALA A 10 3.89 8.10 0.31
N LYS A 11 3.24 8.29 1.47
CA LYS A 11 3.66 7.69 2.75
C LYS A 11 3.28 6.22 2.90
N ARG A 12 2.23 5.76 2.23
CA ARG A 12 1.56 4.48 2.54
C ARG A 12 1.67 3.45 1.42
N VAL A 13 1.99 3.88 0.22
CA VAL A 13 2.01 3.07 -1.00
C VAL A 13 3.42 3.05 -1.58
N LYS A 14 3.87 1.89 -2.05
CA LYS A 14 5.12 1.75 -2.80
C LYS A 14 4.81 1.40 -4.25
N VAL A 15 5.30 2.21 -5.19
CA VAL A 15 5.31 1.86 -6.61
C VAL A 15 6.59 1.09 -6.91
N THR A 16 6.46 -0.07 -7.55
CA THR A 16 7.61 -0.89 -7.98
C THR A 16 8.10 -0.43 -9.35
N LYS A 17 9.33 -0.83 -9.75
CA LYS A 17 9.89 -0.52 -11.06
C LYS A 17 8.97 -0.94 -12.22
N THR A 18 8.24 -2.05 -12.04
CA THR A 18 7.30 -2.58 -13.04
C THR A 18 5.89 -1.98 -12.94
N GLY A 19 5.67 -0.95 -12.10
CA GLY A 19 4.39 -0.25 -12.00
C GLY A 19 3.30 -0.93 -11.16
N LYS A 20 3.65 -2.00 -10.42
CA LYS A 20 2.76 -2.59 -9.38
C LYS A 20 2.73 -1.70 -8.15
N VAL A 21 1.58 -1.64 -7.49
CA VAL A 21 1.28 -0.70 -6.41
C VAL A 21 1.09 -1.49 -5.12
N LEU A 22 2.06 -1.43 -4.21
CA LEU A 22 2.09 -2.28 -3.02
C LEU A 22 1.65 -1.52 -1.77
N LEU A 23 0.86 -2.19 -0.92
CA LEU A 23 0.34 -1.68 0.36
C LEU A 23 0.64 -2.64 1.53
N ARG A 24 0.58 -2.14 2.76
CA ARG A 24 0.66 -2.97 3.99
C ARG A 24 -0.74 -3.44 4.38
N LYS A 25 -0.91 -4.73 4.67
CA LYS A 25 -2.23 -5.30 5.02
C LYS A 25 -2.77 -4.64 6.31
N PRO A 26 -4.06 -4.24 6.34
CA PRO A 26 -4.68 -3.70 7.54
C PRO A 26 -4.95 -4.80 8.59
N GLY A 27 -5.33 -4.42 9.81
CA GLY A 27 -5.76 -5.37 10.85
C GLY A 27 -4.62 -6.12 11.54
N ILE A 28 -3.45 -5.46 11.64
CA ILE A 28 -2.33 -5.85 12.51
C ILE A 28 -2.17 -4.79 13.61
N ASN A 29 -1.64 -5.17 14.77
CA ASN A 29 -1.11 -4.35 15.89
C ASN A 29 -1.78 -4.68 17.24
N HIS A 30 -3.09 -4.88 17.28
CA HIS A 30 -3.84 -5.18 18.50
C HIS A 30 -4.42 -6.61 18.46
N PHE A 31 -4.47 -7.28 19.61
CA PHE A 31 -4.90 -8.68 19.77
C PHE A 31 -4.07 -9.75 19.03
N ASN A 32 -2.83 -9.46 18.62
CA ASN A 32 -1.98 -10.44 17.93
C ASN A 32 -1.77 -11.74 18.75
N ALA A 33 -1.76 -11.66 20.08
CA ALA A 33 -1.62 -12.82 20.97
C ALA A 33 -2.73 -13.89 20.77
N LYS A 34 -3.91 -13.49 20.27
CA LYS A 34 -5.03 -14.40 19.98
C LYS A 34 -5.00 -14.96 18.55
N GLU A 35 -4.12 -14.46 17.70
CA GLU A 35 -4.01 -14.88 16.30
C GLU A 35 -2.85 -15.87 16.11
N SER A 36 -3.07 -16.92 15.31
CA SER A 36 -2.03 -17.89 15.01
C SER A 36 -0.84 -17.26 14.25
N ARG A 37 0.37 -17.74 14.56
CA ARG A 37 1.62 -17.22 13.98
C ARG A 37 1.61 -17.19 12.45
N SER A 38 1.07 -18.22 11.80
CA SER A 38 0.99 -18.30 10.34
C SER A 38 0.17 -17.16 9.73
N LYS A 39 -0.97 -16.82 10.35
CA LYS A 39 -1.81 -15.70 9.90
C LYS A 39 -1.12 -14.35 10.11
N GLN A 40 -0.42 -14.18 11.23
CA GLN A 40 0.37 -12.96 11.49
C GLN A 40 1.46 -12.76 10.43
N LEU A 41 2.20 -13.83 10.08
CA LEU A 41 3.26 -13.78 9.06
C LEU A 41 2.70 -13.38 7.69
N ILE A 42 1.59 -13.98 7.26
CA ILE A 42 0.93 -13.63 6.00
C ILE A 42 0.57 -12.14 5.98
N LYS A 43 0.09 -11.57 7.09
CA LYS A 43 -0.26 -10.14 7.17
C LYS A 43 0.94 -9.19 7.15
N LYS A 44 2.15 -9.65 7.46
CA LYS A 44 3.38 -8.83 7.37
C LYS A 44 3.81 -8.59 5.92
N HIS A 45 3.41 -9.44 4.99
CA HIS A 45 3.72 -9.26 3.58
C HIS A 45 2.93 -8.08 2.98
N ARG A 46 3.55 -7.41 2.01
CA ARG A 46 2.86 -6.39 1.21
C ARG A 46 1.91 -7.07 0.24
N VAL A 47 0.76 -6.45 0.04
CA VAL A 47 -0.25 -6.92 -0.92
C VAL A 47 -0.37 -5.93 -2.07
N ASP A 48 -0.79 -6.42 -3.22
CA ASP A 48 -1.03 -5.59 -4.39
C ASP A 48 -2.34 -4.79 -4.21
N LEU A 49 -2.30 -3.51 -4.59
CA LEU A 49 -3.45 -2.64 -4.66
C LEU A 49 -3.90 -2.58 -6.12
N PRO A 50 -4.93 -3.35 -6.52
CA PRO A 50 -5.44 -3.26 -7.88
C PRO A 50 -5.99 -1.85 -8.12
N MET A 51 -5.36 -1.14 -9.05
CA MET A 51 -5.77 0.21 -9.47
C MET A 51 -5.87 0.26 -10.99
N SER A 52 -6.91 0.93 -11.49
CA SER A 52 -7.01 1.30 -12.90
C SER A 52 -5.95 2.35 -13.28
N SER A 53 -5.62 2.45 -14.57
CA SER A 53 -4.67 3.46 -15.08
C SER A 53 -5.08 4.88 -14.69
N LYS A 54 -6.37 5.20 -14.79
CA LYS A 54 -6.94 6.50 -14.42
C LYS A 54 -6.78 6.80 -12.92
N ALA A 55 -6.95 5.81 -12.06
CA ALA A 55 -6.73 5.97 -10.63
C ALA A 55 -5.24 6.21 -10.31
N LYS A 56 -4.32 5.48 -10.95
CA LYS A 56 -2.87 5.70 -10.80
C LYS A 56 -2.49 7.13 -11.20
N GLN A 57 -2.97 7.59 -12.36
CA GLN A 57 -2.70 8.96 -12.84
C GLN A 57 -3.26 10.03 -11.92
N ARG A 58 -4.38 9.80 -11.23
CA ARG A 58 -4.97 10.80 -10.33
C ARG A 58 -4.26 10.85 -8.97
N PHE A 59 -3.93 9.70 -8.38
CA PHE A 59 -3.50 9.62 -6.98
C PHE A 59 -2.00 9.46 -6.77
N LEU A 60 -1.26 8.96 -7.76
CA LEU A 60 0.18 8.69 -7.66
C LEU A 60 1.02 9.75 -8.40
N LEU A 61 0.47 10.95 -8.60
CA LEU A 61 1.20 12.05 -9.24
C LEU A 61 2.41 12.46 -8.41
N GLY A 62 3.60 12.34 -9.01
CA GLY A 62 4.88 12.69 -8.41
C GLY A 62 5.33 11.78 -7.27
N VAL A 63 4.82 10.55 -7.21
CA VAL A 63 5.34 9.44 -6.39
C VAL A 63 6.46 8.73 -7.15
#